data_AF-A0A1Y3Q706-F1
#
_entry.id   AF-A0A1Y3Q706-F1
#
_cell.length_a   1.000
_cell.length_b   1.000
_cell.length_c   1.000
_cell.angle_alpha   90.00
_cell.angle_beta   90.00
_cell.angle_gamma   90.00
#
_symmetry.space_group_name_H-M   'P 1'
#
loop_
_entity.id
_entity.type
_entity.pdbx_description
1 polymer ?
#
loop_
_entity_poly.entity_id
_entity_poly.type
_entity_poly.pdbx_seq_one_letter_code
_entity_poly.pdbx_strand_id
1 'polypeptide(L)'
;MTNRSCPPSPTMNRSPKRRSSGTKSWRRSDAKLALLTKDYREIVVAYYFAGERIADIAARLGVPEGTVKRRLHDCRKSIREGIEMAKEPGVRSFRAEEVKFSKSGRDGRDGSPWNLINRLIPKNILLAAYRNPMTLEELSLELGVAMPYMEEEVRLLTEGTLLREVAKGRFETDFIILDKEMQIEKFHKSEEYGKAFAPLLIEFLDSVLEDVQRIIGQRFERGFLLWTLIPLTVDAIARDVHRLNGVPESRTSRPNDGQWDIVGYEKCELPYSHFVGHNGDGDETGSMWHYKLSLPGLWDRAGELNPFEIRVLTDAIRAGLTRDRLGRVEAGVIDSLVSRGFLADDPKRIVPNFPVFRREHLERFLPWKSHAAYTGLVSIMGEYYRYTYHLIGKGCPARLTEQLKFVTGEQLWSMRMISLRHALAEGHIAAPEHPERSTIAMYMMIA
;
A
#
# COMPACT_ATOMS: atom_id res chain seq x y z
N MET A 1 52.85 31.29 67.73
CA MET A 1 52.51 32.72 67.85
C MET A 1 51.07 32.90 67.38
N THR A 2 50.17 33.15 68.34
CA THR A 2 49.34 34.38 68.44
C THR A 2 48.22 34.46 67.38
N ASN A 3 46.99 34.11 67.77
CA ASN A 3 45.95 35.04 68.27
C ASN A 3 45.47 36.02 67.19
N ARG A 4 44.26 35.84 66.64
CA ARG A 4 42.92 36.15 67.22
C ARG A 4 42.49 37.59 66.93
N SER A 5 41.40 37.73 66.18
CA SER A 5 40.35 38.73 66.46
C SER A 5 38.99 38.27 65.90
N CYS A 6 38.02 38.13 66.79
CA CYS A 6 36.61 37.72 66.63
C CYS A 6 35.85 38.27 67.87
N PRO A 7 34.50 38.29 67.97
CA PRO A 7 33.42 38.29 66.96
C PRO A 7 32.84 39.73 66.86
N PRO A 8 31.54 40.13 67.04
CA PRO A 8 30.21 39.44 67.10
C PRO A 8 29.71 39.02 65.69
N SER A 9 28.53 38.45 65.38
CA SER A 9 27.19 38.21 66.00
C SER A 9 26.11 39.30 65.78
N PRO A 10 24.80 38.98 65.58
CA PRO A 10 24.15 37.67 65.78
C PRO A 10 23.31 37.10 64.61
N THR A 11 22.92 35.85 64.81
CA THR A 11 22.07 34.94 64.02
C THR A 11 20.69 35.47 63.61
N MET A 12 20.16 34.95 62.47
CA MET A 12 18.86 34.26 62.50
C MET A 12 18.75 33.10 61.50
N ASN A 13 18.15 32.01 61.97
CA ASN A 13 18.10 30.69 61.34
C ASN A 13 16.74 30.47 60.64
N ARG A 14 16.70 30.18 59.32
CA ARG A 14 15.58 29.44 58.67
C ARG A 14 16.06 28.56 57.50
N SER A 15 15.53 27.34 57.49
CA SER A 15 15.81 26.23 56.56
C SER A 15 15.26 26.42 55.13
N PRO A 16 15.83 25.75 54.10
CA PRO A 16 15.41 25.91 52.72
C PRO A 16 14.08 25.17 52.42
N LYS A 17 13.01 25.93 52.10
CA LYS A 17 11.73 25.35 51.65
C LYS A 17 11.72 25.11 50.13
N ARG A 18 11.64 23.82 49.76
CA ARG A 18 11.02 23.24 48.54
C ARG A 18 11.23 23.97 47.20
N ARG A 19 12.30 23.62 46.47
CA ARG A 19 12.36 23.71 45.00
C ARG A 19 12.04 22.34 44.38
N SER A 20 10.78 22.08 44.03
CA SER A 20 10.41 20.85 43.27
C SER A 20 9.20 20.97 42.33
N SER A 21 8.48 22.10 42.30
CA SER A 21 7.33 22.32 41.42
C SER A 21 7.69 22.90 40.04
N GLY A 22 8.81 23.62 39.91
CA GLY A 22 9.15 24.37 38.70
C GLY A 22 9.40 23.50 37.45
N THR A 23 10.20 22.43 37.56
CA THR A 23 10.66 21.64 36.41
C THR A 23 9.56 20.88 35.66
N LYS A 24 8.42 20.58 36.31
CA LYS A 24 7.23 20.04 35.63
C LYS A 24 6.41 21.09 34.87
N SER A 25 6.50 22.37 35.27
CA SER A 25 5.83 23.48 34.58
C SER A 25 6.51 23.78 33.25
N TRP A 26 7.85 23.90 33.25
CA TRP A 26 8.62 24.32 32.07
C TRP A 26 8.62 23.30 30.93
N ARG A 27 8.75 22.00 31.22
CA ARG A 27 8.68 20.94 30.18
C ARG A 27 7.34 20.91 29.44
N ARG A 28 6.25 21.40 30.05
CA ARG A 28 4.93 21.56 29.40
C ARG A 28 4.83 22.82 28.54
N SER A 29 5.68 23.82 28.77
CA SER A 29 5.78 25.02 27.93
C SER A 29 6.55 24.73 26.65
N ASP A 30 7.69 24.04 26.75
CA ASP A 30 8.56 23.72 25.60
C ASP A 30 7.81 22.92 24.52
N ALA A 31 7.05 21.90 24.95
CA ALA A 31 6.20 21.09 24.07
C ALA A 31 5.04 21.89 23.41
N LYS A 32 4.63 23.04 23.97
CA LYS A 32 3.55 23.87 23.44
C LYS A 32 4.05 25.02 22.55
N LEU A 33 5.26 25.51 22.80
CA LEU A 33 5.97 26.38 21.84
C LEU A 33 6.21 25.68 20.50
N ALA A 34 6.35 24.36 20.53
CA ALA A 34 6.42 23.53 19.35
C ALA A 34 5.12 23.55 18.51
N LEU A 35 3.95 23.84 19.09
CA LEU A 35 2.62 23.83 18.44
C LEU A 35 2.20 25.18 17.84
N LEU A 36 2.98 26.24 18.01
CA LEU A 36 2.69 27.56 17.41
C LEU A 36 3.04 27.57 15.91
N THR A 37 2.30 28.30 15.08
CA THR A 37 2.69 28.52 13.67
C THR A 37 3.97 29.35 13.57
N LYS A 38 4.73 29.19 12.47
CA LYS A 38 6.04 29.82 12.24
C LYS A 38 6.13 31.30 12.70
N ASP A 39 5.25 32.16 12.20
CA ASP A 39 5.17 33.60 12.52
C ASP A 39 5.11 33.92 14.02
N TYR A 40 4.43 33.07 14.78
CA TYR A 40 4.27 33.24 16.22
C TYR A 40 5.44 32.63 16.99
N ARG A 41 5.99 31.50 16.52
CA ARG A 41 7.18 30.88 17.11
C ARG A 41 8.41 31.76 16.96
N GLU A 42 8.68 32.32 15.78
CA GLU A 42 9.85 33.17 15.54
C GLU A 42 9.88 34.39 16.46
N ILE A 43 8.73 35.04 16.66
CA ILE A 43 8.57 36.19 17.56
C ILE A 43 8.77 35.78 19.03
N VAL A 44 8.24 34.63 19.44
CA VAL A 44 8.36 34.14 20.83
C VAL A 44 9.77 33.67 21.16
N VAL A 45 10.44 32.98 20.23
CA VAL A 45 11.85 32.55 20.38
C VAL A 45 12.76 33.77 20.46
N ALA A 46 12.63 34.70 19.52
CA ALA A 46 13.41 35.93 19.51
C ALA A 46 13.27 36.73 20.82
N TYR A 47 12.03 36.94 21.28
CA TYR A 47 11.77 37.76 22.46
C TYR A 47 12.11 37.09 23.80
N TYR A 48 11.74 35.81 24.00
CA TYR A 48 11.92 35.14 25.30
C TYR A 48 13.19 34.31 25.44
N PHE A 49 13.78 33.83 24.33
CA PHE A 49 14.94 32.93 24.35
C PHE A 49 16.21 33.62 23.84
N ALA A 50 16.13 34.45 22.80
CA ALA A 50 17.26 35.25 22.31
C ALA A 50 17.38 36.63 22.99
N GLY A 51 16.29 37.13 23.61
CA GLY A 51 16.27 38.44 24.29
C GLY A 51 16.27 39.64 23.34
N GLU A 52 15.89 39.44 22.07
CA GLU A 52 15.77 40.51 21.07
C GLU A 52 14.74 41.58 21.49
N ARG A 53 14.98 42.85 21.18
CA ARG A 53 14.01 43.92 21.47
C ARG A 53 12.88 43.85 20.44
N ILE A 54 11.70 44.32 20.84
CA ILE A 54 10.51 44.33 19.98
C ILE A 54 10.74 45.12 18.68
N ALA A 55 11.50 46.21 18.73
CA ALA A 55 11.89 47.01 17.56
C ALA A 55 12.78 46.21 16.58
N ASP A 56 13.74 45.44 17.10
CA ASP A 56 14.67 44.63 16.30
C ASP A 56 13.92 43.48 15.60
N ILE A 57 13.02 42.82 16.33
CA ILE A 57 12.11 41.77 15.81
C ILE A 57 11.18 42.35 14.72
N ALA A 58 10.61 43.53 14.97
CA ALA A 58 9.73 44.23 14.03
C ALA A 58 10.45 44.57 12.72
N ALA A 59 11.66 45.12 12.81
CA ALA A 59 12.50 45.43 11.65
C ALA A 59 12.90 44.16 10.87
N ARG A 60 13.34 43.10 11.56
CA ARG A 60 13.75 41.83 10.96
C ARG A 60 12.61 41.10 10.24
N LEU A 61 11.38 41.21 10.74
CA LEU A 61 10.20 40.56 10.18
C LEU A 61 9.37 41.45 9.24
N GLY A 62 9.75 42.72 9.05
CA GLY A 62 9.03 43.65 8.19
C GLY A 62 7.61 44.01 8.67
N VAL A 63 7.35 43.94 9.98
CA VAL A 63 6.02 44.19 10.57
C VAL A 63 6.06 45.31 11.62
N PRO A 64 4.98 46.08 11.84
CA PRO A 64 4.92 47.07 12.90
C PRO A 64 5.14 46.47 14.30
N GLU A 65 5.78 47.21 15.22
CA GLU A 65 5.94 46.79 16.62
C GLU A 65 4.60 46.42 17.30
N GLY A 66 3.51 47.10 16.94
CA GLY A 66 2.17 46.79 17.43
C GLY A 66 1.75 45.37 17.08
N THR A 67 2.10 44.88 15.88
CA THR A 67 1.86 43.50 15.44
C THR A 67 2.69 42.51 16.25
N VAL A 68 3.95 42.82 16.54
CA VAL A 68 4.82 41.99 17.41
C VAL A 68 4.25 41.92 18.84
N LYS A 69 3.84 43.06 19.41
CA LYS A 69 3.20 43.14 20.74
C LYS A 69 1.89 42.35 20.79
N ARG A 70 1.05 42.46 19.74
CA ARG A 70 -0.20 41.68 19.63
C ARG A 70 0.08 40.18 19.53
N ARG A 71 0.96 39.75 18.63
CA ARG A 71 1.34 38.33 18.49
C ARG A 71 1.95 37.76 19.78
N LEU A 72 2.75 38.52 20.53
CA LEU A 72 3.24 38.12 21.86
C LEU A 72 2.13 38.05 22.93
N HIS A 73 1.07 38.86 22.82
CA HIS A 73 -0.10 38.76 23.69
C HIS A 73 -0.95 37.54 23.32
N ASP A 74 -1.29 37.40 22.04
CA ASP A 74 -2.05 36.29 21.47
C ASP A 74 -1.36 34.93 21.76
N CYS A 75 -0.02 34.84 21.65
CA CYS A 75 0.76 33.68 22.09
C CYS A 75 0.62 33.39 23.59
N ARG A 76 0.78 34.39 24.46
CA ARG A 76 0.64 34.19 25.92
C ARG A 76 -0.78 33.76 26.30
N LYS A 77 -1.78 34.29 25.59
CA LYS A 77 -3.18 33.92 25.73
C LYS A 77 -3.40 32.48 25.28
N SER A 78 -2.99 32.11 24.06
CA SER A 78 -3.06 30.75 23.52
C SER A 78 -2.30 29.71 24.38
N ILE A 79 -1.12 30.03 24.90
CA ILE A 79 -0.39 29.15 25.83
C ILE A 79 -1.15 28.98 27.15
N ARG A 80 -1.81 30.02 27.66
CA ARG A 80 -2.59 29.98 28.91
C ARG A 80 -3.92 29.25 28.73
N GLU A 81 -4.67 29.56 27.70
CA GLU A 81 -5.93 28.89 27.34
C GLU A 81 -5.66 27.43 26.94
N GLY A 82 -4.58 27.17 26.21
CA GLY A 82 -4.08 25.82 25.94
C GLY A 82 -3.51 25.08 27.16
N ILE A 83 -3.34 25.72 28.32
CA ILE A 83 -3.08 25.04 29.61
C ILE A 83 -4.39 24.60 30.27
N GLU A 84 -5.52 25.29 30.02
CA GLU A 84 -6.84 24.93 30.53
C GLU A 84 -7.62 23.98 29.57
N MET A 85 -7.42 24.13 28.25
CA MET A 85 -8.06 23.31 27.21
C MET A 85 -7.32 22.00 26.91
N ALA A 86 -6.15 21.76 27.50
CA ALA A 86 -5.45 20.48 27.38
C ALA A 86 -6.14 19.38 28.21
N LYS A 87 -7.32 18.96 27.73
CA LYS A 87 -7.69 17.54 27.77
C LYS A 87 -6.57 16.72 27.12
N GLU A 88 -6.52 15.46 27.49
CA GLU A 88 -5.43 14.55 27.17
C GLU A 88 -5.14 14.54 25.65
N PRO A 89 -3.86 14.34 25.22
CA PRO A 89 -3.53 14.20 23.81
C PRO A 89 -4.45 13.16 23.16
N GLY A 90 -4.84 13.41 21.90
CA GLY A 90 -5.74 12.52 21.16
C GLY A 90 -5.24 11.08 21.20
N VAL A 91 -6.16 10.11 21.12
CA VAL A 91 -5.84 8.68 21.28
C VAL A 91 -4.72 8.23 20.33
N ARG A 92 -4.59 8.89 19.17
CA ARG A 92 -3.54 8.66 18.16
C ARG A 92 -2.15 9.22 18.51
N SER A 93 -2.04 10.22 19.40
CA SER A 93 -0.75 10.74 19.90
C SER A 93 0.09 9.67 20.60
N PHE A 94 -0.53 8.61 21.14
CA PHE A 94 0.16 7.52 21.83
C PHE A 94 0.12 6.17 21.09
N ARG A 95 -0.74 6.03 20.06
CA ARG A 95 -0.87 4.80 19.29
C ARG A 95 -0.89 5.12 17.80
N ALA A 96 0.30 5.11 17.19
CA ALA A 96 0.45 5.18 15.74
C ALA A 96 -0.36 4.04 15.10
N GLU A 97 -1.30 4.38 14.22
CA GLU A 97 -2.11 3.40 13.53
C GLU A 97 -1.39 2.97 12.24
N GLU A 98 -1.26 1.66 12.05
CA GLU A 98 -0.64 1.11 10.85
C GLU A 98 -1.65 1.14 9.70
N VAL A 99 -1.41 2.00 8.71
CA VAL A 99 -2.04 1.91 7.39
C VAL A 99 -1.06 1.31 6.37
N LYS A 100 -1.55 0.34 5.60
CA LYS A 100 -0.87 -0.24 4.44
C LYS A 100 -1.46 0.40 3.17
N PHE A 101 -0.70 0.42 2.08
CA PHE A 101 -1.19 0.93 0.81
C PHE A 101 -0.97 -0.09 -0.31
N SER A 102 -1.88 -0.11 -1.27
CA SER A 102 -1.67 -0.74 -2.58
C SER A 102 -1.85 0.32 -3.66
N LYS A 103 -1.10 0.20 -4.76
CA LYS A 103 -1.05 1.18 -5.83
C LYS A 103 -0.95 0.47 -7.17
N SER A 104 -1.70 0.94 -8.15
CA SER A 104 -1.65 0.48 -9.55
C SER A 104 -1.09 1.60 -10.42
N GLY A 105 -0.27 1.25 -11.43
CA GLY A 105 0.38 2.20 -12.35
C GLY A 105 1.86 2.44 -12.08
N ARG A 106 2.47 3.41 -12.78
CA ARG A 106 3.91 3.73 -12.77
C ARG A 106 4.24 4.79 -11.71
N ASP A 107 5.29 4.57 -10.94
CA ASP A 107 5.81 5.56 -9.96
C ASP A 107 6.30 6.85 -10.63
N GLY A 108 6.38 7.94 -9.87
CA GLY A 108 7.08 9.14 -10.31
C GLY A 108 8.60 8.93 -10.33
N ARG A 109 9.33 9.74 -11.13
CA ARG A 109 10.81 9.72 -11.20
C ARG A 109 11.51 9.92 -9.87
N ASP A 110 10.82 10.53 -8.91
CA ASP A 110 11.23 10.79 -7.53
C ASP A 110 10.94 9.61 -6.57
N GLY A 111 10.38 8.50 -7.05
CA GLY A 111 9.90 7.39 -6.23
C GLY A 111 8.57 7.67 -5.52
N SER A 112 7.80 8.67 -5.97
CA SER A 112 6.43 8.90 -5.49
C SER A 112 5.47 7.80 -5.97
N PRO A 113 4.48 7.39 -5.14
CA PRO A 113 4.14 7.95 -3.83
C PRO A 113 4.97 7.37 -2.66
N TRP A 114 5.71 6.29 -2.86
CA TRP A 114 6.33 5.51 -1.78
C TRP A 114 7.31 6.32 -0.92
N ASN A 115 8.15 7.14 -1.54
CA ASN A 115 9.09 8.01 -0.82
C ASN A 115 8.38 9.05 0.08
N LEU A 116 7.15 9.44 -0.27
CA LEU A 116 6.33 10.35 0.54
C LEU A 116 5.65 9.61 1.71
N ILE A 117 5.09 8.42 1.46
CA ILE A 117 4.15 7.74 2.38
C ILE A 117 4.74 6.59 3.22
N ASN A 118 5.97 6.14 2.97
CA ASN A 118 6.54 5.02 3.74
C ASN A 118 6.84 5.37 5.21
N ARG A 119 7.03 6.66 5.51
CA ARG A 119 7.34 7.19 6.86
C ARG A 119 6.09 7.24 7.76
N LEU A 120 6.26 7.07 9.07
CA LEU A 120 5.13 6.98 10.02
C LEU A 120 4.30 8.27 10.14
N ILE A 121 4.94 9.45 10.12
CA ILE A 121 4.22 10.73 10.25
C ILE A 121 3.25 10.94 9.07
N PRO A 122 3.67 10.85 7.79
CA PRO A 122 2.78 10.85 6.63
C PRO A 122 1.59 9.89 6.74
N LYS A 123 1.81 8.64 7.16
CA LYS A 123 0.74 7.64 7.33
C LYS A 123 -0.34 8.09 8.30
N ASN A 124 0.07 8.63 9.44
CA ASN A 124 -0.86 9.08 10.48
C ASN A 124 -1.54 10.40 10.12
N ILE A 125 -0.88 11.30 9.37
CA ILE A 125 -1.53 12.48 8.79
C ILE A 125 -2.63 12.05 7.82
N LEU A 126 -2.33 11.15 6.87
CA LEU A 126 -3.29 10.67 5.87
C LEU A 126 -4.48 9.91 6.49
N LEU A 127 -4.27 9.24 7.63
CA LEU A 127 -5.36 8.58 8.36
C LEU A 127 -6.16 9.54 9.23
N ALA A 128 -5.53 10.54 9.85
CA ALA A 128 -6.22 11.58 10.63
C ALA A 128 -7.09 12.50 9.75
N ALA A 129 -6.58 12.84 8.57
CA ALA A 129 -7.24 13.69 7.58
C ALA A 129 -8.20 12.94 6.62
N TYR A 130 -8.40 11.63 6.80
CA TYR A 130 -9.33 10.87 5.94
C TYR A 130 -10.79 11.12 6.35
N ARG A 131 -11.59 11.66 5.43
CA ARG A 131 -13.00 12.07 5.65
C ARG A 131 -13.18 13.07 6.79
N ASN A 132 -12.12 13.77 7.15
CA ASN A 132 -12.03 14.67 8.29
C ASN A 132 -11.07 15.82 7.94
N PRO A 133 -11.56 16.92 7.34
CA PRO A 133 -10.70 18.03 6.93
C PRO A 133 -10.09 18.79 8.12
N MET A 134 -8.78 18.61 8.37
CA MET A 134 -8.09 19.14 9.55
C MET A 134 -7.16 20.32 9.22
N THR A 135 -7.00 21.26 10.15
CA THR A 135 -5.92 22.28 10.06
C THR A 135 -4.58 21.71 10.50
N LEU A 136 -3.50 22.46 10.22
CA LEU A 136 -2.16 22.10 10.68
C LEU A 136 -2.08 22.00 12.21
N GLU A 137 -2.74 22.92 12.93
CA GLU A 137 -2.78 22.94 14.40
C GLU A 137 -3.56 21.74 14.95
N GLU A 138 -4.68 21.38 14.31
CA GLU A 138 -5.47 20.20 14.68
C GLU A 138 -4.66 18.91 14.46
N LEU A 139 -3.96 18.77 13.32
CA LEU A 139 -3.08 17.62 13.04
C LEU A 139 -1.89 17.55 14.00
N SER A 140 -1.27 18.70 14.30
CA SER A 140 -0.13 18.82 15.22
C SER A 140 -0.52 18.42 16.65
N LEU A 141 -1.72 18.79 17.09
CA LEU A 141 -2.29 18.42 18.39
C LEU A 141 -2.69 16.94 18.46
N GLU A 142 -3.39 16.42 17.44
CA GLU A 142 -3.87 15.03 17.40
C GLU A 142 -2.74 14.01 17.35
N LEU A 143 -1.68 14.31 16.57
CA LEU A 143 -0.56 13.40 16.34
C LEU A 143 0.64 13.66 17.26
N GLY A 144 0.62 14.73 18.07
CA GLY A 144 1.74 15.11 18.94
C GLY A 144 3.01 15.54 18.19
N VAL A 145 2.91 15.86 16.90
CA VAL A 145 4.02 16.24 16.02
C VAL A 145 4.19 17.75 16.03
N ALA A 146 5.39 18.25 16.29
CA ALA A 146 5.66 19.69 16.32
C ALA A 146 5.35 20.38 14.99
N MET A 147 4.81 21.60 15.06
CA MET A 147 4.33 22.35 13.90
C MET A 147 5.34 22.57 12.74
N PRO A 148 6.68 22.68 12.90
CA PRO A 148 7.56 22.83 11.74
C PRO A 148 7.57 21.56 10.87
N TYR A 149 7.53 20.39 11.51
CA TYR A 149 7.44 19.11 10.80
C TYR A 149 6.04 18.91 10.21
N MET A 150 4.99 19.38 10.88
CA MET A 150 3.63 19.34 10.32
C MET A 150 3.49 20.23 9.07
N GLU A 151 4.02 21.46 9.12
CA GLU A 151 4.12 22.40 7.97
C GLU A 151 4.87 21.76 6.78
N GLU A 152 5.91 20.97 7.05
CA GLU A 152 6.69 20.26 6.02
C GLU A 152 5.97 19.04 5.44
N GLU A 153 5.49 18.13 6.29
CA GLU A 153 4.87 16.87 5.83
C GLU A 153 3.55 17.12 5.10
N VAL A 154 2.73 18.07 5.56
CA VAL A 154 1.47 18.43 4.88
C VAL A 154 1.75 19.10 3.54
N ARG A 155 2.79 19.93 3.44
CA ARG A 155 3.24 20.51 2.15
C ARG A 155 3.64 19.41 1.17
N LEU A 156 4.56 18.51 1.57
CA LEU A 156 5.04 17.41 0.72
C LEU A 156 3.92 16.47 0.27
N LEU A 157 2.96 16.16 1.15
CA LEU A 157 1.80 15.35 0.80
C LEU A 157 0.80 16.06 -0.12
N THR A 158 0.67 17.39 0.00
CA THR A 158 -0.19 18.18 -0.89
C THR A 158 0.44 18.35 -2.27
N GLU A 159 1.74 18.67 -2.34
CA GLU A 159 2.52 18.70 -3.58
C GLU A 159 2.51 17.34 -4.28
N GLY A 160 2.60 16.24 -3.52
CA GLY A 160 2.48 14.86 -4.00
C GLY A 160 1.07 14.39 -4.36
N THR A 161 0.04 15.23 -4.25
CA THR A 161 -1.38 14.92 -4.54
C THR A 161 -2.00 13.80 -3.68
N LEU A 162 -1.52 13.66 -2.45
CA LEU A 162 -2.00 12.68 -1.44
C LEU A 162 -2.89 13.35 -0.38
N LEU A 163 -2.62 14.62 -0.07
CA LEU A 163 -3.53 15.54 0.62
C LEU A 163 -4.06 16.59 -0.36
N ARG A 164 -5.18 17.21 0.00
CA ARG A 164 -5.78 18.34 -0.71
C ARG A 164 -6.31 19.37 0.28
N GLU A 165 -6.04 20.65 0.03
CA GLU A 165 -6.75 21.74 0.71
C GLU A 165 -8.19 21.81 0.19
N VAL A 166 -9.17 21.50 1.04
CA VAL A 166 -10.61 21.45 0.67
C VAL A 166 -11.39 22.68 1.17
N ALA A 167 -10.83 23.39 2.15
CA ALA A 167 -11.23 24.73 2.57
C ALA A 167 -9.99 25.46 3.10
N LYS A 168 -10.04 26.79 3.21
CA LYS A 168 -8.89 27.62 3.60
C LYS A 168 -8.21 27.11 4.88
N GLY A 169 -6.98 26.60 4.75
CA GLY A 169 -6.17 26.03 5.83
C GLY A 169 -6.62 24.65 6.35
N ARG A 170 -7.55 23.97 5.67
CA ARG A 170 -8.04 22.62 6.03
C ARG A 170 -7.72 21.60 4.94
N PHE A 171 -6.96 20.59 5.32
CA PHE A 171 -6.45 19.53 4.46
C PHE A 171 -7.20 18.23 4.70
N GLU A 172 -7.52 17.52 3.62
CA GLU A 172 -8.18 16.22 3.63
C GLU A 172 -7.40 15.25 2.72
N THR A 173 -7.43 13.96 3.03
CA THR A 173 -6.81 12.92 2.20
C THR A 173 -7.50 12.81 0.84
N ASP A 174 -6.70 12.88 -0.23
CA ASP A 174 -7.18 12.87 -1.63
C ASP A 174 -7.21 11.45 -2.25
N PHE A 175 -7.30 10.43 -1.40
CA PHE A 175 -7.58 9.06 -1.79
C PHE A 175 -8.37 8.26 -0.75
N ILE A 176 -8.94 7.13 -1.16
CA ILE A 176 -9.76 6.25 -0.31
C ILE A 176 -8.86 5.37 0.57
N ILE A 177 -9.14 5.38 1.88
CA ILE A 177 -8.64 4.40 2.85
C ILE A 177 -9.83 3.55 3.30
N LEU A 178 -9.69 2.22 3.26
CA LEU A 178 -10.64 1.31 3.90
C LEU A 178 -10.27 1.19 5.38
N ASP A 179 -11.20 1.51 6.26
CA ASP A 179 -11.10 1.26 7.70
C ASP A 179 -11.20 -0.24 8.04
N LYS A 180 -11.06 -0.60 9.31
CA LYS A 180 -11.15 -1.99 9.79
C LYS A 180 -12.54 -2.59 9.53
N GLU A 181 -13.60 -1.87 9.86
CA GLU A 181 -14.99 -2.33 9.75
C GLU A 181 -15.36 -2.67 8.30
N MET A 182 -15.03 -1.79 7.35
CA MET A 182 -15.20 -2.04 5.90
C MET A 182 -14.40 -3.25 5.43
N GLN A 183 -13.19 -3.46 5.95
CA GLN A 183 -12.38 -4.63 5.56
C GLN A 183 -12.93 -5.94 6.10
N ILE A 184 -13.50 -5.95 7.31
CA ILE A 184 -14.18 -7.11 7.90
C ILE A 184 -15.47 -7.41 7.14
N GLU A 185 -16.32 -6.41 6.90
CA GLU A 185 -17.57 -6.57 6.14
C GLU A 185 -17.28 -7.08 4.71
N LYS A 186 -16.28 -6.50 4.03
CA LYS A 186 -15.81 -6.95 2.72
C LYS A 186 -15.28 -8.39 2.76
N PHE A 187 -14.49 -8.76 3.77
CA PHE A 187 -13.97 -10.14 3.92
C PHE A 187 -15.13 -11.14 4.00
N HIS A 188 -16.12 -10.90 4.85
CA HIS A 188 -17.27 -11.79 4.99
C HIS A 188 -18.10 -11.84 3.70
N LYS A 189 -18.31 -10.72 3.03
CA LYS A 189 -19.06 -10.70 1.77
C LYS A 189 -18.31 -11.39 0.63
N SER A 190 -16.99 -11.26 0.56
CA SER A 190 -16.19 -11.98 -0.45
C SER A 190 -16.25 -13.49 -0.24
N GLU A 191 -16.19 -13.97 1.00
CA GLU A 191 -16.40 -15.38 1.34
C GLU A 191 -17.81 -15.86 0.97
N GLU A 192 -18.84 -15.03 1.19
CA GLU A 192 -20.24 -15.35 0.85
C GLU A 192 -20.43 -15.54 -0.66
N TYR A 193 -20.00 -14.58 -1.48
CA TYR A 193 -20.01 -14.73 -2.94
C TYR A 193 -19.09 -15.87 -3.42
N GLY A 194 -17.98 -16.11 -2.70
CA GLY A 194 -17.05 -17.22 -2.93
C GLY A 194 -17.71 -18.60 -2.95
N LYS A 195 -18.73 -18.82 -2.10
CA LYS A 195 -19.47 -20.10 -2.02
C LYS A 195 -20.19 -20.47 -3.32
N ALA A 196 -20.61 -19.49 -4.11
CA ALA A 196 -21.21 -19.71 -5.42
C ALA A 196 -20.18 -19.59 -6.56
N PHE A 197 -19.25 -18.63 -6.43
CA PHE A 197 -18.25 -18.34 -7.44
C PHE A 197 -17.22 -19.47 -7.62
N ALA A 198 -16.66 -19.99 -6.52
CA ALA A 198 -15.55 -20.93 -6.61
C ALA A 198 -15.93 -22.32 -7.17
N PRO A 199 -17.07 -22.96 -6.80
CA PRO A 199 -17.49 -24.21 -7.42
C PRO A 199 -17.77 -24.04 -8.93
N LEU A 200 -18.46 -22.96 -9.31
CA LEU A 200 -18.76 -22.65 -10.71
C LEU A 200 -17.49 -22.37 -11.53
N LEU A 201 -16.45 -21.81 -10.90
CA LEU A 201 -15.15 -21.63 -11.53
C LEU A 201 -14.45 -22.98 -11.78
N ILE A 202 -14.53 -23.93 -10.86
CA ILE A 202 -13.98 -25.27 -11.07
C ILE A 202 -14.74 -26.01 -12.17
N GLU A 203 -16.08 -25.98 -12.15
CA GLU A 203 -16.92 -26.56 -13.21
C GLU A 203 -16.55 -25.99 -14.60
N PHE A 204 -16.43 -24.66 -14.70
CA PHE A 204 -16.01 -23.99 -15.94
C PHE A 204 -14.59 -24.40 -16.37
N LEU A 205 -13.64 -24.45 -15.44
CA LEU A 205 -12.27 -24.82 -15.76
C LEU A 205 -12.15 -26.28 -16.20
N ASP A 206 -12.91 -27.19 -15.59
CA ASP A 206 -12.97 -28.59 -16.00
C ASP A 206 -13.61 -28.75 -17.38
N SER A 207 -14.65 -27.97 -17.73
CA SER A 207 -15.27 -28.04 -19.06
C SER A 207 -14.36 -27.59 -20.21
N VAL A 208 -13.37 -26.72 -19.93
CA VAL A 208 -12.41 -26.23 -20.93
C VAL A 208 -11.00 -26.83 -20.83
N LEU A 209 -10.69 -27.61 -19.78
CA LEU A 209 -9.33 -28.06 -19.45
C LEU A 209 -8.61 -28.80 -20.59
N GLU A 210 -9.33 -29.67 -21.29
CA GLU A 210 -8.77 -30.41 -22.43
C GLU A 210 -8.45 -29.50 -23.62
N ASP A 211 -9.30 -28.51 -23.86
CA ASP A 211 -9.11 -27.54 -24.93
C ASP A 211 -7.98 -26.56 -24.61
N VAL A 212 -7.83 -26.10 -23.35
CA VAL A 212 -6.64 -25.34 -22.90
C VAL A 212 -5.37 -26.11 -23.27
N GLN A 213 -5.28 -27.38 -22.85
CA GLN A 213 -4.11 -28.22 -23.11
C GLN A 213 -3.87 -28.45 -24.61
N ARG A 214 -4.93 -28.66 -25.40
CA ARG A 214 -4.86 -28.79 -26.87
C ARG A 214 -4.41 -27.49 -27.54
N ILE A 215 -4.81 -26.33 -27.00
CA ILE A 215 -4.43 -25.02 -27.51
C ILE A 215 -2.97 -24.71 -27.21
N ILE A 216 -2.50 -24.92 -25.97
CA ILE A 216 -1.10 -24.64 -25.60
C ILE A 216 -0.10 -25.70 -26.10
N GLY A 217 -0.57 -26.90 -26.44
CA GLY A 217 0.27 -28.00 -26.93
C GLY A 217 1.07 -28.70 -25.82
N GLN A 218 0.67 -28.52 -24.56
CA GLN A 218 1.29 -29.12 -23.37
C GLN A 218 0.24 -29.92 -22.59
N ARG A 219 0.70 -31.00 -21.94
CA ARG A 219 -0.12 -31.81 -21.03
C ARG A 219 0.41 -31.66 -19.61
N PHE A 220 -0.51 -31.47 -18.68
CA PHE A 220 -0.24 -31.33 -17.26
C PHE A 220 -1.26 -32.15 -16.47
N GLU A 221 -0.91 -32.51 -15.24
CA GLU A 221 -1.91 -33.01 -14.30
C GLU A 221 -2.97 -31.93 -14.02
N ARG A 222 -4.24 -32.32 -13.84
CA ARG A 222 -5.34 -31.39 -13.56
C ARG A 222 -5.03 -30.49 -12.37
N GLY A 223 -4.61 -31.06 -11.23
CA GLY A 223 -4.32 -30.31 -10.02
C GLY A 223 -3.21 -29.28 -10.22
N PHE A 224 -2.15 -29.66 -10.93
CA PHE A 224 -1.06 -28.76 -11.30
C PHE A 224 -1.55 -27.58 -12.15
N LEU A 225 -2.33 -27.85 -13.21
CA LEU A 225 -2.76 -26.81 -14.16
C LEU A 225 -3.78 -25.83 -13.53
N LEU A 226 -4.65 -26.32 -12.65
CA LEU A 226 -5.61 -25.48 -11.92
C LEU A 226 -4.96 -24.41 -11.03
N TRP A 227 -3.78 -24.67 -10.46
CA TRP A 227 -3.02 -23.64 -9.72
C TRP A 227 -2.75 -22.37 -10.56
N THR A 228 -2.59 -22.52 -11.88
CA THR A 228 -2.40 -21.40 -12.81
C THR A 228 -3.73 -20.91 -13.38
N LEU A 229 -4.64 -21.80 -13.77
CA LEU A 229 -5.90 -21.41 -14.43
C LEU A 229 -6.91 -20.73 -13.50
N ILE A 230 -6.96 -21.10 -12.20
CA ILE A 230 -7.86 -20.46 -11.22
C ILE A 230 -7.62 -18.94 -11.15
N PRO A 231 -6.41 -18.44 -10.78
CA PRO A 231 -6.17 -17.01 -10.71
C PRO A 231 -6.18 -16.32 -12.09
N LEU A 232 -5.75 -17.00 -13.16
CA LEU A 232 -5.77 -16.45 -14.52
C LEU A 232 -7.19 -16.19 -15.04
N THR A 233 -8.12 -17.11 -14.78
CA THR A 233 -9.54 -16.94 -15.15
C THR A 233 -10.24 -15.93 -14.25
N VAL A 234 -9.96 -15.91 -12.94
CA VAL A 234 -10.40 -14.81 -12.05
C VAL A 234 -9.97 -13.46 -12.62
N ASP A 235 -8.74 -13.35 -13.14
CA ASP A 235 -8.24 -12.11 -13.71
C ASP A 235 -8.93 -11.73 -15.02
N ALA A 236 -9.30 -12.70 -15.85
CA ALA A 236 -10.10 -12.45 -17.05
C ALA A 236 -11.50 -11.92 -16.69
N ILE A 237 -12.16 -12.54 -15.70
CA ILE A 237 -13.50 -12.16 -15.23
C ILE A 237 -13.48 -10.77 -14.58
N ALA A 238 -12.51 -10.48 -13.71
CA ALA A 238 -12.41 -9.18 -13.05
C ALA A 238 -12.12 -8.04 -14.06
N ARG A 239 -11.30 -8.27 -15.10
CA ARG A 239 -11.13 -7.30 -16.21
C ARG A 239 -12.44 -7.06 -16.97
N ASP A 240 -13.29 -8.08 -17.14
CA ASP A 240 -14.60 -7.90 -17.77
C ASP A 240 -15.56 -7.12 -16.87
N VAL A 241 -15.58 -7.40 -15.56
CA VAL A 241 -16.34 -6.62 -14.57
C VAL A 241 -15.84 -5.17 -14.49
N HIS A 242 -14.53 -4.93 -14.58
CA HIS A 242 -13.94 -3.58 -14.65
C HIS A 242 -14.50 -2.80 -15.85
N ARG A 243 -14.47 -3.39 -17.05
CA ARG A 243 -15.01 -2.77 -18.28
C ARG A 243 -16.51 -2.51 -18.17
N LEU A 244 -17.29 -3.48 -17.67
CA LEU A 244 -18.74 -3.35 -17.49
C LEU A 244 -19.15 -2.25 -16.50
N ASN A 245 -18.28 -1.90 -15.54
CA ASN A 245 -18.55 -0.86 -14.55
C ASN A 245 -17.78 0.45 -14.80
N GLY A 246 -17.14 0.59 -15.96
CA GLY A 246 -16.42 1.81 -16.34
C GLY A 246 -15.25 2.15 -15.42
N VAL A 247 -14.56 1.15 -14.88
CA VAL A 247 -13.32 1.33 -14.12
C VAL A 247 -12.26 1.90 -15.07
N PRO A 248 -11.56 3.01 -14.73
CA PRO A 248 -10.56 3.61 -15.61
C PRO A 248 -9.47 2.62 -16.06
N GLU A 249 -9.20 2.55 -17.36
CA GLU A 249 -8.10 1.75 -17.92
C GLU A 249 -6.74 2.40 -17.65
N SER A 250 -6.65 3.73 -17.83
CA SER A 250 -5.51 4.53 -17.42
C SER A 250 -5.52 4.80 -15.92
N ARG A 251 -4.35 5.18 -15.38
CA ARG A 251 -4.20 5.66 -14.00
C ARG A 251 -4.06 7.18 -14.01
N THR A 252 -4.45 7.81 -12.90
CA THR A 252 -4.35 9.26 -12.71
C THR A 252 -2.93 9.75 -12.96
N SER A 253 -2.77 10.80 -13.76
CA SER A 253 -1.49 11.49 -13.94
C SER A 253 -1.11 12.27 -12.68
N ARG A 254 0.14 12.14 -12.26
CA ARG A 254 0.68 12.65 -10.98
C ARG A 254 1.96 13.46 -11.26
N PRO A 255 2.47 14.24 -10.29
CA PRO A 255 3.76 14.91 -10.41
C PRO A 255 4.91 13.95 -10.74
N ASN A 256 6.03 14.51 -11.21
CA ASN A 256 7.25 13.76 -11.55
C ASN A 256 7.03 12.63 -12.58
N ASP A 257 6.08 12.83 -13.49
CA ASP A 257 5.59 11.89 -14.51
C ASP A 257 5.03 10.58 -13.92
N GLY A 258 4.64 10.58 -12.64
CA GLY A 258 3.91 9.47 -12.05
C GLY A 258 2.58 9.27 -12.79
N GLN A 259 2.15 8.01 -12.91
CA GLN A 259 0.83 7.69 -13.44
C GLN A 259 0.25 6.55 -12.59
N TRP A 260 -0.39 6.92 -11.48
CA TRP A 260 -0.78 5.96 -10.45
C TRP A 260 -2.05 6.37 -9.70
N ASP A 261 -2.76 5.33 -9.24
CA ASP A 261 -3.84 5.41 -8.26
C ASP A 261 -3.54 4.50 -7.08
N ILE A 262 -4.00 4.92 -5.90
CA ILE A 262 -3.62 4.33 -4.62
C ILE A 262 -4.85 4.13 -3.73
N VAL A 263 -4.80 3.08 -2.91
CA VAL A 263 -5.79 2.74 -1.90
C VAL A 263 -5.09 2.45 -0.58
N GLY A 264 -5.62 3.01 0.52
CA GLY A 264 -5.21 2.67 1.87
C GLY A 264 -6.03 1.53 2.47
N TYR A 265 -5.39 0.76 3.34
CA TYR A 265 -5.98 -0.29 4.15
C TYR A 265 -5.49 -0.10 5.58
N GLU A 266 -6.39 0.27 6.49
CA GLU A 266 -6.08 0.26 7.91
C GLU A 266 -5.72 -1.16 8.35
N LYS A 267 -4.76 -1.33 9.26
CA LYS A 267 -4.37 -2.67 9.73
C LYS A 267 -5.53 -3.32 10.47
N CYS A 268 -6.08 -4.35 9.83
CA CYS A 268 -7.06 -5.25 10.38
C CYS A 268 -6.46 -6.66 10.49
N GLU A 269 -6.80 -7.39 11.55
CA GLU A 269 -6.61 -8.83 11.59
C GLU A 269 -7.78 -9.48 10.86
N LEU A 270 -7.49 -10.27 9.83
CA LEU A 270 -8.46 -11.04 9.06
C LEU A 270 -8.18 -12.54 9.29
N PRO A 271 -9.20 -13.42 9.21
CA PRO A 271 -9.01 -14.86 9.42
C PRO A 271 -7.93 -15.48 8.52
N TYR A 272 -7.66 -14.89 7.35
CA TYR A 272 -6.50 -15.18 6.51
C TYR A 272 -6.19 -14.03 5.54
N SER A 273 -5.01 -14.06 4.92
CA SER A 273 -4.62 -13.11 3.87
C SER A 273 -5.29 -13.45 2.54
N HIS A 274 -6.10 -12.54 2.00
CA HIS A 274 -6.61 -12.61 0.63
C HIS A 274 -5.56 -12.27 -0.44
N PHE A 275 -4.33 -11.88 -0.06
CA PHE A 275 -3.35 -11.40 -1.01
C PHE A 275 -2.80 -12.54 -1.89
N VAL A 276 -3.00 -12.39 -3.19
CA VAL A 276 -2.27 -13.12 -4.23
C VAL A 276 -1.68 -12.08 -5.17
N GLY A 277 -0.37 -11.86 -5.06
CA GLY A 277 0.35 -10.98 -5.98
C GLY A 277 0.37 -11.57 -7.38
N HIS A 278 0.48 -10.73 -8.40
CA HIS A 278 0.68 -11.17 -9.79
C HIS A 278 1.85 -10.38 -10.35
N ASN A 279 3.00 -11.05 -10.41
CA ASN A 279 4.27 -10.45 -10.77
C ASN A 279 4.73 -11.03 -12.11
N GLY A 280 5.51 -10.27 -12.86
CA GLY A 280 6.15 -10.77 -14.06
C GLY A 280 7.30 -9.89 -14.50
N ASP A 281 8.19 -10.47 -15.31
CA ASP A 281 9.37 -9.84 -15.88
C ASP A 281 9.54 -10.34 -17.33
N GLY A 282 10.36 -9.66 -18.13
CA GLY A 282 10.60 -9.95 -19.55
C GLY A 282 10.36 -8.77 -20.49
N ASP A 283 10.24 -9.05 -21.78
CA ASP A 283 10.05 -8.04 -22.83
C ASP A 283 8.95 -8.45 -23.85
N GLU A 284 8.85 -7.71 -24.96
CA GLU A 284 7.85 -7.94 -26.01
C GLU A 284 7.95 -9.32 -26.68
N THR A 285 9.11 -9.99 -26.60
CA THR A 285 9.33 -11.32 -27.17
C THR A 285 8.82 -12.44 -26.28
N GLY A 286 8.91 -12.25 -24.96
CA GLY A 286 8.50 -13.21 -23.95
C GLY A 286 8.61 -12.67 -22.52
N SER A 287 7.66 -13.06 -21.68
CA SER A 287 7.59 -12.67 -20.27
C SER A 287 7.16 -13.84 -19.38
N MET A 288 7.79 -13.95 -18.22
CA MET A 288 7.50 -14.98 -17.22
C MET A 288 6.66 -14.37 -16.10
N TRP A 289 5.51 -14.98 -15.81
CA TRP A 289 4.52 -14.51 -14.84
C TRP A 289 4.32 -15.52 -13.73
N HIS A 290 4.10 -15.03 -12.52
CA HIS A 290 3.86 -15.88 -11.35
C HIS A 290 2.91 -15.22 -10.35
N TYR A 291 2.00 -16.03 -9.82
CA TYR A 291 1.12 -15.60 -8.73
C TYR A 291 1.80 -15.85 -7.38
N LYS A 292 2.15 -14.79 -6.65
CA LYS A 292 2.74 -14.85 -5.30
C LYS A 292 1.66 -15.23 -4.30
N LEU A 293 1.68 -16.48 -3.83
CA LEU A 293 0.65 -17.03 -2.96
C LEU A 293 0.96 -16.74 -1.49
N SER A 294 0.08 -16.03 -0.78
CA SER A 294 0.12 -15.93 0.70
C SER A 294 -0.34 -17.22 1.40
N LEU A 295 0.23 -18.36 1.01
CA LEU A 295 0.02 -19.68 1.61
C LEU A 295 1.36 -20.21 2.19
N PRO A 296 1.36 -21.00 3.27
CA PRO A 296 2.57 -21.50 3.91
C PRO A 296 3.50 -22.21 2.91
N GLY A 297 4.75 -21.74 2.81
CA GLY A 297 5.77 -22.31 1.91
C GLY A 297 5.61 -22.01 0.41
N LEU A 298 4.54 -21.36 -0.04
CA LEU A 298 4.22 -21.20 -1.47
C LEU A 298 4.51 -19.79 -2.05
N TRP A 299 5.17 -18.91 -1.28
CA TRP A 299 5.49 -17.55 -1.72
C TRP A 299 6.59 -17.53 -2.80
N ASP A 300 7.76 -18.13 -2.51
CA ASP A 300 8.91 -18.13 -3.40
C ASP A 300 8.98 -19.35 -4.32
N ARG A 301 8.75 -20.55 -3.77
CA ARG A 301 8.83 -21.84 -4.51
C ARG A 301 10.17 -21.97 -5.28
N ALA A 302 10.15 -22.26 -6.58
CA ALA A 302 11.33 -22.29 -7.47
C ALA A 302 12.05 -20.93 -7.65
N GLY A 303 11.51 -19.85 -7.05
CA GLY A 303 11.99 -18.49 -7.20
C GLY A 303 11.47 -17.83 -8.48
N GLU A 304 12.22 -16.84 -8.97
CA GLU A 304 11.87 -16.04 -10.16
C GLU A 304 12.96 -16.19 -11.23
N LEU A 305 12.61 -16.06 -12.50
CA LEU A 305 13.60 -15.98 -13.58
C LEU A 305 14.02 -14.53 -13.76
N ASN A 306 15.32 -14.29 -13.94
CA ASN A 306 15.81 -12.97 -14.29
C ASN A 306 15.67 -12.69 -15.81
N PRO A 307 15.78 -11.42 -16.29
CA PRO A 307 15.57 -11.08 -17.70
C PRO A 307 16.43 -11.86 -18.71
N PHE A 308 17.62 -12.32 -18.31
CA PHE A 308 18.49 -13.12 -19.17
C PHE A 308 18.03 -14.58 -19.26
N GLU A 309 17.62 -15.18 -18.13
CA GLU A 309 17.00 -16.52 -18.12
C GLU A 309 15.71 -16.55 -18.96
N ILE A 310 14.88 -15.51 -18.86
CA ILE A 310 13.63 -15.37 -19.63
C ILE A 310 13.91 -15.31 -21.13
N ARG A 311 14.91 -14.52 -21.55
CA ARG A 311 15.31 -14.38 -22.97
C ARG A 311 15.81 -15.69 -23.55
N VAL A 312 16.80 -16.33 -22.91
CA VAL A 312 17.36 -17.63 -23.34
C VAL A 312 16.26 -18.68 -23.48
N LEU A 313 15.34 -18.76 -22.52
CA LEU A 313 14.25 -19.72 -22.55
C LEU A 313 13.23 -19.41 -23.64
N THR A 314 12.88 -18.13 -23.83
CA THR A 314 11.96 -17.66 -24.87
C THR A 314 12.50 -17.99 -26.26
N ASP A 315 13.75 -17.64 -26.54
CA ASP A 315 14.40 -17.89 -27.84
C ASP A 315 14.49 -19.39 -28.13
N ALA A 316 14.88 -20.19 -27.12
CA ALA A 316 14.96 -21.64 -27.25
C ALA A 316 13.60 -22.31 -27.53
N ILE A 317 12.53 -21.87 -26.86
CA ILE A 317 11.16 -22.36 -27.11
C ILE A 317 10.68 -21.94 -28.50
N ARG A 318 10.91 -20.68 -28.90
CA ARG A 318 10.45 -20.15 -30.20
C ARG A 318 11.15 -20.78 -31.39
N ALA A 319 12.47 -21.02 -31.30
CA ALA A 319 13.24 -21.68 -32.34
C ALA A 319 13.15 -23.22 -32.31
N GLY A 320 12.45 -23.81 -31.32
CA GLY A 320 12.32 -25.25 -31.18
C GLY A 320 13.67 -25.95 -30.93
N LEU A 321 14.56 -25.31 -30.16
CA LEU A 321 15.90 -25.80 -29.92
C LEU A 321 15.91 -27.09 -29.09
N THR A 322 16.93 -27.89 -29.36
CA THR A 322 17.28 -29.09 -28.61
C THR A 322 18.60 -28.82 -27.85
N ARG A 323 18.86 -29.52 -26.74
CA ARG A 323 19.99 -29.23 -25.83
C ARG A 323 21.36 -29.31 -26.55
N ASP A 324 21.47 -30.15 -27.58
CA ASP A 324 22.64 -30.28 -28.46
C ASP A 324 22.91 -29.08 -29.37
N ARG A 325 21.95 -28.15 -29.51
CA ARG A 325 22.05 -26.95 -30.34
C ARG A 325 22.21 -25.65 -29.53
N LEU A 326 22.42 -25.75 -28.23
CA LEU A 326 22.67 -24.61 -27.34
C LEU A 326 24.16 -24.26 -27.30
N GLY A 327 24.47 -22.97 -27.25
CA GLY A 327 25.80 -22.48 -26.89
C GLY A 327 26.11 -22.74 -25.41
N ARG A 328 27.40 -22.70 -25.05
CA ARG A 328 27.88 -23.02 -23.68
C ARG A 328 27.18 -22.22 -22.56
N VAL A 329 26.85 -20.94 -22.82
CA VAL A 329 26.18 -20.07 -21.85
C VAL A 329 24.70 -20.45 -21.70
N GLU A 330 24.02 -20.68 -22.81
CA GLU A 330 22.60 -21.07 -22.85
C GLU A 330 22.39 -22.46 -22.21
N ALA A 331 23.30 -23.41 -22.48
CA ALA A 331 23.31 -24.71 -21.83
C ALA A 331 23.38 -24.59 -20.30
N GLY A 332 24.29 -23.77 -19.77
CA GLY A 332 24.39 -23.53 -18.33
C GLY A 332 23.15 -22.87 -17.70
N VAL A 333 22.43 -22.03 -18.46
CA VAL A 333 21.12 -21.49 -18.05
C VAL A 333 20.07 -22.60 -18.01
N ILE A 334 19.97 -23.42 -19.05
CA ILE A 334 19.02 -24.54 -19.11
C ILE A 334 19.29 -25.55 -17.98
N ASP A 335 20.55 -25.89 -17.70
CA ASP A 335 20.94 -26.78 -16.60
C ASP A 335 20.53 -26.20 -15.22
N SER A 336 20.74 -24.89 -15.00
CA SER A 336 20.22 -24.18 -13.83
C SER A 336 18.71 -24.31 -13.71
N LEU A 337 17.96 -24.05 -14.79
CA LEU A 337 16.49 -24.11 -14.79
C LEU A 337 15.95 -25.55 -14.58
N VAL A 338 16.62 -26.59 -15.06
CA VAL A 338 16.31 -28.00 -14.74
C VAL A 338 16.53 -28.25 -13.23
N SER A 339 17.67 -27.84 -12.68
CA SER A 339 17.96 -28.03 -11.24
C SER A 339 16.90 -27.34 -10.35
N ARG A 340 16.47 -26.13 -10.72
CA ARG A 340 15.43 -25.34 -10.04
C ARG A 340 14.01 -25.85 -10.26
N GLY A 341 13.80 -26.80 -11.18
CA GLY A 341 12.49 -27.41 -11.47
C GLY A 341 11.65 -26.70 -12.55
N PHE A 342 12.15 -25.63 -13.16
CA PHE A 342 11.46 -24.91 -14.25
C PHE A 342 11.34 -25.74 -15.53
N LEU A 343 12.26 -26.67 -15.76
CA LEU A 343 12.30 -27.55 -16.92
C LEU A 343 12.31 -29.01 -16.46
N ALA A 344 11.67 -29.89 -17.24
CA ALA A 344 11.83 -31.33 -17.06
C ALA A 344 13.26 -31.75 -17.40
N ASP A 345 13.77 -32.78 -16.72
CA ASP A 345 15.08 -33.36 -17.01
C ASP A 345 14.99 -34.29 -18.24
N ASP A 346 14.84 -33.67 -19.42
CA ASP A 346 14.89 -34.34 -20.72
C ASP A 346 16.31 -34.21 -21.31
N PRO A 347 16.93 -35.31 -21.78
CA PRO A 347 18.30 -35.28 -22.30
C PRO A 347 18.46 -34.54 -23.63
N LYS A 348 17.36 -34.24 -24.35
CA LYS A 348 17.38 -33.66 -25.69
C LYS A 348 16.48 -32.43 -25.84
N ARG A 349 15.31 -32.43 -25.22
CA ARG A 349 14.29 -31.37 -25.38
C ARG A 349 14.39 -30.34 -24.26
N ILE A 350 13.91 -29.14 -24.56
CA ILE A 350 13.65 -28.10 -23.55
C ILE A 350 12.15 -28.16 -23.28
N VAL A 351 11.75 -28.66 -22.11
CA VAL A 351 10.35 -28.94 -21.77
C VAL A 351 9.98 -28.12 -20.53
N PRO A 352 9.22 -27.02 -20.68
CA PRO A 352 8.75 -26.22 -19.56
C PRO A 352 7.81 -26.98 -18.64
N ASN A 353 8.11 -26.99 -17.35
CA ASN A 353 7.23 -27.48 -16.28
C ASN A 353 6.17 -26.45 -15.89
N PHE A 354 5.72 -25.61 -16.83
CA PHE A 354 4.68 -24.61 -16.62
C PHE A 354 3.99 -24.28 -17.96
N PRO A 355 2.74 -23.79 -17.94
CA PRO A 355 2.04 -23.40 -19.16
C PRO A 355 2.76 -22.30 -19.92
N VAL A 356 2.91 -22.48 -21.23
CA VAL A 356 3.43 -21.49 -22.18
C VAL A 356 2.30 -21.09 -23.12
N PHE A 357 1.87 -19.84 -23.01
CA PHE A 357 0.84 -19.25 -23.86
C PHE A 357 1.50 -18.40 -24.94
N ARG A 358 1.15 -18.64 -26.22
CA ARG A 358 1.48 -17.73 -27.33
C ARG A 358 0.40 -16.66 -27.44
N ARG A 359 0.74 -15.51 -28.02
CA ARG A 359 -0.23 -14.42 -28.24
C ARG A 359 -1.42 -14.86 -29.10
N GLU A 360 -1.16 -15.68 -30.13
CA GLU A 360 -2.17 -16.34 -30.98
C GLU A 360 -3.14 -17.28 -30.22
N HIS A 361 -2.75 -17.82 -29.04
CA HIS A 361 -3.66 -18.64 -28.25
C HIS A 361 -4.81 -17.80 -27.65
N LEU A 362 -4.59 -16.49 -27.42
CA LEU A 362 -5.56 -15.62 -26.73
C LEU A 362 -6.88 -15.50 -27.52
N GLU A 363 -6.81 -15.42 -28.85
CA GLU A 363 -7.99 -15.37 -29.71
C GLU A 363 -8.82 -16.66 -29.61
N ARG A 364 -8.15 -17.81 -29.45
CA ARG A 364 -8.79 -19.13 -29.31
C ARG A 364 -9.55 -19.30 -28.00
N PHE A 365 -9.26 -18.48 -26.99
CA PHE A 365 -9.99 -18.45 -25.70
C PHE A 365 -11.18 -17.48 -25.69
N LEU A 366 -11.29 -16.56 -26.67
CA LEU A 366 -12.39 -15.58 -26.72
C LEU A 366 -13.80 -16.22 -26.76
N PRO A 367 -14.07 -17.33 -27.48
CA PRO A 367 -15.40 -17.93 -27.52
C PRO A 367 -15.90 -18.40 -26.14
N TRP A 368 -15.01 -18.71 -25.20
CA TRP A 368 -15.39 -19.14 -23.85
C TRP A 368 -16.04 -18.02 -23.02
N LYS A 369 -15.90 -16.75 -23.42
CA LYS A 369 -16.63 -15.65 -22.78
C LYS A 369 -18.16 -15.76 -22.95
N SER A 370 -18.60 -16.54 -23.93
CA SER A 370 -20.02 -16.87 -24.17
C SER A 370 -20.46 -18.16 -23.46
N HIS A 371 -19.57 -18.87 -22.74
CA HIS A 371 -19.93 -20.07 -22.00
C HIS A 371 -20.83 -19.71 -20.79
N ALA A 372 -21.90 -20.48 -20.57
CA ALA A 372 -22.89 -20.17 -19.53
C ALA A 372 -22.30 -20.04 -18.12
N ALA A 373 -21.35 -20.90 -17.75
CA ALA A 373 -20.64 -20.78 -16.48
C ALA A 373 -19.77 -19.50 -16.42
N TYR A 374 -19.14 -19.07 -17.52
CA TYR A 374 -18.35 -17.83 -17.55
C TYR A 374 -19.22 -16.59 -17.37
N THR A 375 -20.37 -16.53 -18.06
CA THR A 375 -21.32 -15.42 -17.89
C THR A 375 -21.93 -15.40 -16.49
N GLY A 376 -22.18 -16.57 -15.90
CA GLY A 376 -22.54 -16.72 -14.48
C GLY A 376 -21.49 -16.16 -13.53
N LEU A 377 -20.21 -16.50 -13.72
CA LEU A 377 -19.08 -15.98 -12.92
C LEU A 377 -18.93 -14.45 -13.04
N VAL A 378 -19.07 -13.89 -14.25
CA VAL A 378 -19.09 -12.43 -14.48
C VAL A 378 -20.28 -11.79 -13.75
N SER A 379 -21.45 -12.43 -13.74
CA SER A 379 -22.62 -11.93 -13.00
C SER A 379 -22.38 -11.89 -11.49
N ILE A 380 -21.92 -13.00 -10.91
CA ILE A 380 -21.62 -13.13 -9.47
C ILE A 380 -20.56 -12.11 -9.03
N MET A 381 -19.46 -11.98 -9.78
CA MET A 381 -18.42 -11.00 -9.47
C MET A 381 -18.89 -9.56 -9.71
N GLY A 382 -19.79 -9.33 -10.67
CA GLY A 382 -20.45 -8.04 -10.89
C GLY A 382 -21.39 -7.63 -9.74
N GLU A 383 -22.07 -8.58 -9.11
CA GLU A 383 -22.84 -8.33 -7.88
C GLU A 383 -21.93 -8.00 -6.70
N TYR A 384 -20.84 -8.76 -6.51
CA TYR A 384 -19.83 -8.45 -5.49
C TYR A 384 -19.19 -7.06 -5.70
N TYR A 385 -18.89 -6.69 -6.95
CA TYR A 385 -18.46 -5.33 -7.29
C TYR A 385 -19.51 -4.30 -6.87
N ARG A 386 -20.77 -4.47 -7.26
CA ARG A 386 -21.85 -3.53 -6.92
C ARG A 386 -22.02 -3.39 -5.40
N TYR A 387 -22.00 -4.49 -4.65
CA TYR A 387 -22.05 -4.44 -3.18
C TYR A 387 -20.87 -3.64 -2.61
N THR A 388 -19.65 -3.96 -3.05
CA THR A 388 -18.41 -3.32 -2.57
C THR A 388 -18.37 -1.84 -2.93
N TYR A 389 -18.87 -1.45 -4.10
CA TYR A 389 -18.99 -0.06 -4.53
C TYR A 389 -19.89 0.74 -3.57
N HIS A 390 -21.04 0.17 -3.19
CA HIS A 390 -21.95 0.81 -2.22
C HIS A 390 -21.34 0.84 -0.81
N LEU A 391 -20.67 -0.22 -0.37
CA LEU A 391 -20.00 -0.27 0.94
C LEU A 391 -18.95 0.84 1.08
N ILE A 392 -17.98 0.90 0.17
CA ILE A 392 -16.89 1.89 0.19
C ILE A 392 -17.44 3.30 -0.12
N GLY A 393 -18.46 3.39 -0.97
CA GLY A 393 -19.11 4.64 -1.39
C GLY A 393 -19.90 5.36 -0.30
N LYS A 394 -20.33 4.68 0.78
CA LYS A 394 -21.00 5.30 1.95
C LYS A 394 -20.14 6.45 2.47
N GLY A 395 -20.58 7.70 2.32
CA GLY A 395 -19.84 8.89 2.78
C GLY A 395 -18.55 9.21 2.01
N CYS A 396 -18.36 8.66 0.81
CA CYS A 396 -17.22 8.98 -0.04
C CYS A 396 -17.38 10.39 -0.66
N PRO A 397 -16.38 11.29 -0.57
CA PRO A 397 -16.44 12.61 -1.19
C PRO A 397 -16.64 12.53 -2.72
N ALA A 398 -17.52 13.35 -3.28
CA ALA A 398 -17.86 13.30 -4.72
C ALA A 398 -16.63 13.45 -5.66
N ARG A 399 -15.59 14.17 -5.22
CA ARG A 399 -14.29 14.29 -5.91
C ARG A 399 -13.56 12.96 -6.13
N LEU A 400 -13.84 11.93 -5.32
CA LEU A 400 -13.25 10.60 -5.41
C LEU A 400 -14.09 9.60 -6.21
N THR A 401 -15.13 10.02 -6.93
CA THR A 401 -16.05 9.10 -7.64
C THR A 401 -15.35 8.18 -8.65
N GLU A 402 -14.40 8.68 -9.45
CA GLU A 402 -13.62 7.83 -10.36
C GLU A 402 -12.67 6.89 -9.62
N GLN A 403 -12.06 7.37 -8.53
CA GLN A 403 -11.20 6.54 -7.70
C GLN A 403 -12.00 5.46 -6.96
N LEU A 404 -13.27 5.69 -6.61
CA LEU A 404 -14.15 4.69 -6.01
C LEU A 404 -14.34 3.49 -6.95
N LYS A 405 -14.47 3.72 -8.26
CA LYS A 405 -14.51 2.63 -9.26
C LYS A 405 -13.22 1.82 -9.24
N PHE A 406 -12.07 2.50 -9.31
CA PHE A 406 -10.75 1.86 -9.22
C PHE A 406 -10.58 1.05 -7.93
N VAL A 407 -10.80 1.66 -6.77
CA VAL A 407 -10.66 1.05 -5.44
C VAL A 407 -11.59 -0.16 -5.29
N THR A 408 -12.82 -0.08 -5.79
CA THR A 408 -13.75 -1.22 -5.82
C THR A 408 -13.24 -2.33 -6.73
N GLY A 409 -12.75 -1.98 -7.93
CA GLY A 409 -12.18 -2.93 -8.89
C GLY A 409 -10.98 -3.69 -8.33
N GLU A 410 -10.11 -3.04 -7.55
CA GLU A 410 -8.97 -3.67 -6.87
C GLU A 410 -9.39 -4.67 -5.77
N GLN A 411 -10.65 -4.64 -5.30
CA GLN A 411 -11.14 -5.63 -4.33
C GLN A 411 -11.49 -6.98 -4.96
N LEU A 412 -11.67 -7.05 -6.28
CA LEU A 412 -12.08 -8.28 -6.97
C LEU A 412 -10.99 -9.37 -6.96
N TRP A 413 -9.72 -8.96 -6.89
CA TRP A 413 -8.57 -9.88 -6.86
C TRP A 413 -8.56 -10.80 -5.63
N SER A 414 -9.33 -10.51 -4.57
CA SER A 414 -9.50 -11.43 -3.43
C SER A 414 -10.06 -12.80 -3.84
N MET A 415 -10.86 -12.85 -4.91
CA MET A 415 -11.42 -14.09 -5.46
C MET A 415 -10.34 -15.07 -5.94
N ARG A 416 -9.10 -14.62 -6.19
CA ARG A 416 -7.95 -15.51 -6.45
C ARG A 416 -7.72 -16.44 -5.26
N MET A 417 -7.55 -15.89 -4.05
CA MET A 417 -7.28 -16.68 -2.86
C MET A 417 -8.48 -17.51 -2.42
N ILE A 418 -9.69 -16.94 -2.50
CA ILE A 418 -10.94 -17.64 -2.14
C ILE A 418 -11.09 -18.90 -3.00
N SER A 419 -10.91 -18.77 -4.31
CA SER A 419 -11.03 -19.90 -5.25
C SER A 419 -9.92 -20.94 -5.06
N LEU A 420 -8.67 -20.51 -4.82
CA LEU A 420 -7.56 -21.43 -4.50
C LEU A 420 -7.79 -22.19 -3.18
N ARG A 421 -8.31 -21.52 -2.14
CA ARG A 421 -8.65 -22.15 -0.87
C ARG A 421 -9.80 -23.14 -1.00
N HIS A 422 -10.83 -22.82 -1.77
CA HIS A 422 -11.91 -23.75 -2.08
C HIS A 422 -11.35 -24.99 -2.82
N ALA A 423 -10.53 -24.78 -3.85
CA ALA A 423 -9.90 -25.88 -4.58
C ALA A 423 -8.99 -26.77 -3.71
N LEU A 424 -8.30 -26.21 -2.71
CA LEU A 424 -7.55 -26.97 -1.70
C LEU A 424 -8.48 -27.75 -0.76
N ALA A 425 -9.56 -27.13 -0.28
CA ALA A 425 -10.49 -27.74 0.68
C ALA A 425 -11.26 -28.91 0.09
N GLU A 426 -11.71 -28.81 -1.17
CA GLU A 426 -12.43 -29.86 -1.89
C GLU A 426 -11.48 -30.86 -2.60
N GLY A 427 -10.16 -30.75 -2.41
CA GLY A 427 -9.18 -31.68 -2.99
C GLY A 427 -8.99 -31.59 -4.51
N HIS A 428 -9.42 -30.49 -5.15
CA HIS A 428 -9.19 -30.24 -6.57
C HIS A 428 -7.74 -29.91 -6.92
N ILE A 429 -6.99 -29.34 -5.97
CA ILE A 429 -5.55 -29.09 -6.03
C ILE A 429 -4.89 -29.53 -4.72
N ALA A 430 -3.64 -30.01 -4.80
CA ALA A 430 -2.83 -30.35 -3.64
C ALA A 430 -1.62 -29.41 -3.51
N ALA A 431 -1.11 -29.25 -2.30
CA ALA A 431 0.18 -28.61 -2.08
C ALA A 431 1.30 -29.50 -2.67
N PRO A 432 2.32 -28.94 -3.33
CA PRO A 432 3.42 -29.70 -3.90
C PRO A 432 4.29 -30.31 -2.79
N GLU A 433 4.76 -31.54 -2.99
CA GLU A 433 5.68 -32.23 -2.06
C GLU A 433 7.03 -31.51 -1.92
N HIS A 434 7.47 -30.84 -3.00
CA HIS A 434 8.72 -30.08 -3.10
C HIS A 434 8.42 -28.63 -3.51
N PRO A 435 7.91 -27.76 -2.60
CA PRO A 435 7.58 -26.37 -2.91
C PRO A 435 8.75 -25.60 -3.53
N GLU A 436 9.96 -25.81 -3.04
CA GLU A 436 11.21 -25.13 -3.44
C GLU A 436 11.66 -25.42 -4.88
N ARG A 437 11.10 -26.43 -5.54
CA ARG A 437 11.28 -26.72 -6.97
C ARG A 437 9.99 -26.58 -7.79
N SER A 438 8.93 -26.07 -7.17
CA SER A 438 7.60 -26.06 -7.76
C SER A 438 7.32 -24.81 -8.60
N THR A 439 6.70 -25.04 -9.74
CA THR A 439 6.29 -24.05 -10.75
C THR A 439 4.78 -23.80 -10.76
N ILE A 440 4.04 -24.29 -9.76
CA ILE A 440 2.60 -24.06 -9.65
C ILE A 440 2.26 -22.56 -9.64
N ALA A 441 1.14 -22.20 -10.28
CA ALA A 441 0.69 -20.82 -10.41
C ALA A 441 1.69 -19.89 -11.12
N MET A 442 2.55 -20.46 -11.97
CA MET A 442 3.42 -19.74 -12.90
C MET A 442 3.00 -20.02 -14.35
N TYR A 443 3.34 -19.13 -15.27
CA TYR A 443 3.18 -19.31 -16.71
C TYR A 443 4.09 -18.36 -17.49
N MET A 444 4.42 -18.72 -18.73
CA MET A 444 5.12 -17.83 -19.65
C MET A 444 4.18 -17.37 -20.76
N MET A 445 4.25 -16.09 -21.12
CA MET A 445 3.68 -15.53 -22.34
C MET A 445 4.80 -15.35 -23.35
N ILE A 446 4.62 -15.80 -24.59
CA ILE A 446 5.53 -15.50 -25.71
C ILE A 446 4.75 -14.86 -26.87
N ALA A 447 5.46 -14.07 -27.68
CA ALA A 447 4.91 -13.40 -28.87
C ALA A 447 4.38 -14.41 -29.91
#